data_AF-A0A0U5FME6-F1
#
_entry.id   AF-A0A0U5FME6-F1
#
_cell.length_a   1.000
_cell.length_b   1.000
_cell.length_c   1.000
_cell.angle_alpha   90.00
_cell.angle_beta   90.00
_cell.angle_gamma   90.00
#
_symmetry.space_group_name_H-M   'P 1'
#
loop_
_entity.id
_entity.type
_entity.pdbx_description
1 polymer ?
#
loop_
_entity_poly.entity_id
_entity_poly.type
_entity_poly.pdbx_seq_one_letter_code
_entity_poly.pdbx_strand_id
1 'polypeptide(L)'
;MLFDYDDVDRLSLTTLPNAVAVDHTYDNADQLTGLAWQKAGQASTGNIGYCYNSLGQIVGQTGGFSSQALPAASTGASGFDDANRQLSYNSQALTYEDKVQALPSTARPAPKRLRANICFIYDPYIESNRSHHGHRQYRRRPARPTAPCVHGE
;
A
#
# COMPACT_ATOMS: atom_id res chain seq x y z
N MET A 1 22.29 4.30 -7.27
CA MET A 1 21.29 4.69 -6.26
C MET A 1 21.74 6.01 -5.68
N LEU A 2 20.85 7.00 -5.57
CA LEU A 2 21.13 8.35 -5.07
C LEU A 2 20.22 8.66 -3.89
N PHE A 3 20.72 9.40 -2.90
CA PHE A 3 20.00 9.81 -1.71
C PHE A 3 20.17 11.31 -1.51
N ASP A 4 19.07 12.01 -1.32
CA ASP A 4 19.03 13.42 -0.97
C ASP A 4 18.39 13.60 0.40
N TYR A 5 18.81 14.64 1.11
CA TYR A 5 18.38 14.93 2.48
C TYR A 5 17.77 16.33 2.54
N ASP A 6 16.85 16.55 3.47
CA ASP A 6 16.32 17.87 3.78
C ASP A 6 17.27 18.68 4.70
N ASP A 7 16.92 19.93 4.98
CA ASP A 7 17.74 20.86 5.77
C ASP A 7 17.96 20.44 7.24
N VAL A 8 17.25 19.40 7.71
CA VAL A 8 17.40 18.82 9.04
C VAL A 8 17.97 17.40 8.99
N ASP A 9 18.66 17.06 7.90
CA ASP A 9 19.37 15.80 7.67
C ASP A 9 18.47 14.54 7.64
N ARG A 10 17.21 14.68 7.25
CA ARG A 10 16.30 13.52 7.02
C ARG A 10 16.27 13.16 5.54
N LEU A 11 16.21 11.87 5.23
CA LEU A 11 16.14 11.37 3.85
C LEU A 11 14.88 11.93 3.17
N SER A 12 15.03 12.76 2.15
CA SER A 12 13.93 13.43 1.44
C SER A 12 13.63 12.78 0.09
N LEU A 13 14.66 12.29 -0.61
CA LEU A 13 14.50 11.61 -1.90
C LEU A 13 15.47 10.43 -2.03
N THR A 14 14.98 9.32 -2.59
CA THR A 14 15.83 8.21 -3.05
C THR A 14 15.59 7.91 -4.53
N THR A 15 16.64 7.87 -5.33
CA THR A 15 16.56 7.37 -6.71
C THR A 15 17.10 5.95 -6.79
N LEU A 16 16.20 5.00 -7.07
CA LEU A 16 16.48 3.58 -7.20
C LEU A 16 17.25 3.27 -8.51
N PRO A 17 17.97 2.13 -8.61
CA PRO A 17 18.72 1.75 -9.81
C PRO A 17 17.91 1.69 -11.12
N ASN A 18 16.59 1.50 -11.03
CA ASN A 18 15.67 1.50 -12.17
C ASN A 18 15.15 2.90 -12.56
N ALA A 19 15.74 3.95 -11.97
CA ALA A 19 15.41 5.37 -12.12
C ALA A 19 14.03 5.78 -11.57
N VAL A 20 13.44 4.98 -10.67
CA VAL A 20 12.28 5.40 -9.88
C VAL A 20 12.77 6.27 -8.73
N ALA A 21 12.17 7.45 -8.58
CA ALA A 21 12.30 8.36 -7.46
C ALA A 21 11.29 7.97 -6.36
N VAL A 22 11.72 8.08 -5.10
CA VAL A 22 10.94 7.85 -3.90
C VAL A 22 11.00 9.10 -3.02
N ASP A 23 9.97 9.92 -3.03
CA ASP A 23 9.86 11.09 -2.14
C ASP A 23 9.45 10.65 -0.74
N HIS A 24 10.05 11.27 0.26
CA HIS A 24 9.77 11.04 1.67
C HIS A 24 9.27 12.33 2.30
N THR A 25 8.09 12.27 2.93
CA THR A 25 7.50 13.41 3.63
C THR A 25 7.41 13.15 5.12
N TYR A 26 7.63 14.20 5.91
CA TYR A 26 7.66 14.10 7.37
C TYR A 26 6.79 15.16 8.01
N ASP A 27 6.32 14.89 9.22
CA ASP A 27 5.74 15.91 10.08
C ASP A 27 6.79 16.67 10.91
N ASN A 28 6.31 17.55 11.78
CA ASN A 28 7.15 18.35 12.68
C ASN A 28 7.76 17.54 13.84
N ALA A 29 7.35 16.28 14.02
CA ALA A 29 7.86 15.37 15.03
C ALA A 29 8.86 14.34 14.42
N ASP A 30 9.32 14.61 13.19
CA ASP A 30 10.22 13.75 12.41
C ASP A 30 9.63 12.37 12.07
N GLN A 31 8.31 12.27 12.04
CA GLN A 31 7.60 11.04 11.66
C GLN A 31 7.36 11.03 10.17
N LEU A 32 7.71 9.91 9.51
CA LEU A 32 7.44 9.71 8.08
C LEU A 32 5.93 9.65 7.84
N THR A 33 5.37 10.67 7.18
CA THR A 33 3.94 10.78 6.88
C THR A 33 3.59 10.31 5.47
N GLY A 34 4.56 10.13 4.58
CA GLY A 34 4.28 9.60 3.26
C GLY A 34 5.49 9.18 2.43
N LEU A 35 5.20 8.29 1.48
CA LEU A 35 6.09 7.89 0.40
C LEU A 35 5.34 7.99 -0.93
N ALA A 36 6.00 8.52 -1.95
CA ALA A 36 5.48 8.56 -3.32
C ALA A 36 6.52 8.02 -4.30
N TRP A 37 6.07 7.20 -5.27
CA TRP A 37 6.93 6.58 -6.27
C TRP A 37 6.61 7.09 -7.66
N GLN A 38 7.62 7.56 -8.35
CA GLN A 38 7.47 8.09 -9.70
C GLN A 38 8.73 7.89 -10.51
N LYS A 39 8.55 7.66 -11.81
CA LYS A 39 9.64 7.70 -12.77
C LYS A 39 9.50 8.97 -13.60
N ALA A 40 10.61 9.70 -13.80
CA ALA A 40 10.57 10.96 -14.54
C ALA A 40 9.89 10.78 -15.91
N GLY A 41 8.93 11.66 -16.21
CA GLY A 41 8.15 11.62 -17.45
C GLY A 41 7.12 10.48 -17.55
N GLN A 42 6.81 9.80 -16.45
CA GLN A 42 5.77 8.76 -16.39
C GLN A 42 4.67 9.16 -15.39
N ALA A 43 3.51 8.52 -15.49
CA ALA A 43 2.49 8.64 -14.46
C ALA A 43 3.01 8.13 -13.10
N SER A 44 2.46 8.67 -12.02
CA SER A 44 2.78 8.21 -10.67
C SER A 44 2.52 6.71 -10.54
N THR A 45 3.46 5.99 -9.94
CA THR A 45 3.34 4.54 -9.69
C THR A 45 2.42 4.29 -8.49
N GLY A 46 2.38 5.22 -7.54
CA GLY A 46 1.52 5.16 -6.38
C GLY A 46 2.12 5.91 -5.19
N ASN A 47 1.41 5.87 -4.07
CA ASN A 47 1.80 6.50 -2.83
C ASN A 47 1.19 5.76 -1.62
N ILE A 48 1.83 5.92 -0.46
CA ILE A 48 1.28 5.54 0.84
C ILE A 48 1.46 6.70 1.82
N GLY A 49 0.42 6.96 2.62
CA GLY A 49 0.45 7.93 3.72
C GLY A 49 0.27 7.26 5.06
N TYR A 50 0.86 7.82 6.11
CA TYR A 50 0.77 7.34 7.49
C TYR A 50 0.19 8.41 8.41
N CYS A 51 -0.77 8.00 9.23
CA CYS A 51 -1.37 8.85 10.27
C CYS A 51 -0.92 8.36 11.65
N TYR A 52 -0.50 9.28 12.53
CA TYR A 52 -0.02 8.95 13.87
C TYR A 52 -0.94 9.51 14.95
N ASN A 53 -1.04 8.80 16.07
CA ASN A 53 -1.61 9.36 17.30
C ASN A 53 -0.58 10.18 18.07
N SER A 54 -0.99 10.78 19.19
CA SER A 54 -0.12 11.60 20.04
C SER A 54 1.04 10.85 20.70
N LEU A 55 0.99 9.51 20.72
CA LEU A 55 2.07 8.64 21.20
C LEU A 55 3.05 8.25 20.08
N GLY A 56 2.82 8.69 18.84
CA GLY A 56 3.63 8.34 17.68
C GLY A 56 3.38 6.94 17.15
N GLN A 57 2.20 6.37 17.41
CA GLN A 57 1.80 5.08 16.85
C GLN A 57 0.97 5.29 15.58
N ILE A 58 1.19 4.46 14.56
CA ILE A 58 0.39 4.50 13.33
C ILE A 58 -1.05 4.07 13.66
N VAL A 59 -2.02 4.91 13.29
CA VAL A 59 -3.46 4.68 13.47
C VAL A 59 -4.24 4.67 12.17
N GLY A 60 -3.59 4.92 11.04
CA GLY A 60 -4.22 4.84 9.72
C GLY A 60 -3.19 4.87 8.59
N GLN A 61 -3.59 4.29 7.45
CA GLN A 61 -2.87 4.34 6.19
C GLN A 61 -3.75 4.88 5.06
N THR A 62 -3.20 5.74 4.21
CA THR A 62 -3.90 6.33 3.06
C THR A 62 -3.10 6.14 1.76
N GLY A 63 -3.69 6.50 0.62
CA GLY A 63 -3.04 6.40 -0.69
C GLY A 63 -3.26 5.06 -1.40
N GLY A 64 -2.83 4.99 -2.66
CA GLY A 64 -3.07 3.83 -3.53
C GLY A 64 -2.42 2.52 -3.06
N PHE A 65 -1.44 2.59 -2.16
CA PHE A 65 -0.78 1.43 -1.55
C PHE A 65 -1.18 1.19 -0.09
N SER A 66 -2.21 1.88 0.42
CA SER A 66 -2.77 1.56 1.73
C SER A 66 -3.34 0.14 1.76
N SER A 67 -2.88 -0.68 2.71
CA SER A 67 -3.41 -2.04 2.91
C SER A 67 -4.88 -2.06 3.39
N GLN A 68 -5.38 -0.89 3.82
CA GLN A 68 -6.73 -0.69 4.34
C GLN A 68 -7.66 -0.07 3.28
N ALA A 69 -7.16 0.23 2.08
CA ALA A 69 -8.00 0.68 0.99
C ALA A 69 -8.89 -0.47 0.52
N LEU A 70 -10.15 -0.46 0.95
CA LEU A 70 -11.17 -1.33 0.37
C LEU A 70 -11.49 -0.84 -1.05
N PRO A 71 -11.65 -1.75 -2.03
CA PRO A 71 -12.22 -1.38 -3.32
C PRO A 71 -13.57 -0.69 -3.11
N ALA A 72 -13.93 0.22 -4.03
CA ALA A 72 -15.26 0.80 -4.04
C ALA A 72 -16.32 -0.30 -3.93
N ALA A 73 -17.30 -0.09 -3.06
CA ALA A 73 -18.38 -1.04 -2.87
C ALA A 73 -19.09 -1.33 -4.20
N SER A 74 -19.46 -2.58 -4.44
CA SER A 74 -20.27 -2.94 -5.61
C SER A 74 -21.62 -2.21 -5.56
N THR A 75 -22.03 -1.61 -6.67
CA THR A 75 -23.30 -0.86 -6.77
C THR A 75 -24.46 -1.71 -7.29
N GLY A 76 -24.15 -2.84 -7.94
CA GLY A 76 -25.10 -3.83 -8.43
C GLY A 76 -25.28 -5.03 -7.49
N ALA A 77 -26.28 -5.86 -7.77
CA ALA A 77 -26.60 -7.02 -6.95
C ALA A 77 -25.48 -8.07 -7.00
N SER A 78 -25.13 -8.61 -5.84
CA SER A 78 -24.28 -9.80 -5.72
C SER A 78 -25.10 -10.93 -5.09
N GLY A 79 -24.95 -12.13 -5.63
CA GLY A 79 -25.70 -13.32 -5.21
C GLY A 79 -24.76 -14.48 -4.89
N PHE A 80 -25.17 -15.30 -3.92
CA PHE A 80 -24.42 -16.47 -3.45
C PHE A 80 -25.35 -17.69 -3.43
N ASP A 81 -24.78 -18.88 -3.61
CA ASP A 81 -25.49 -20.13 -3.33
C ASP A 81 -25.35 -20.55 -1.85
N ASP A 82 -26.05 -21.62 -1.46
CA ASP A 82 -26.04 -22.16 -0.09
C ASP A 82 -24.65 -22.69 0.34
N ALA A 83 -23.74 -22.91 -0.62
CA ALA A 83 -22.35 -23.29 -0.37
C ALA A 83 -21.41 -22.07 -0.29
N ASN A 84 -21.97 -20.86 -0.20
CA ASN A 84 -21.25 -19.58 -0.15
C ASN A 84 -20.36 -19.32 -1.39
N ARG A 85 -20.71 -19.89 -2.56
CA ARG A 85 -20.08 -19.56 -3.84
C ARG A 85 -20.80 -18.37 -4.46
N GLN A 86 -20.05 -17.37 -4.92
CA GLN A 86 -20.61 -16.14 -5.48
C GLN A 86 -21.12 -16.34 -6.91
N LEU A 87 -22.42 -16.45 -7.14
CA LEU A 87 -23.02 -16.65 -8.47
C LEU A 87 -23.09 -15.37 -9.31
N SER A 88 -23.07 -14.20 -8.67
CA SER A 88 -23.01 -12.92 -9.38
C SER A 88 -22.23 -11.86 -8.61
N TYR A 89 -21.54 -11.01 -9.36
CA TYR A 89 -20.82 -9.85 -8.85
C TYR A 89 -21.25 -8.60 -9.62
N ASN A 90 -21.74 -7.58 -8.91
CA ASN A 90 -22.12 -6.30 -9.52
C ASN A 90 -23.08 -6.48 -10.71
N SER A 91 -24.10 -7.33 -10.54
CA SER A 91 -25.08 -7.75 -11.54
C SER A 91 -24.55 -8.60 -12.71
N GLN A 92 -23.27 -8.96 -12.72
CA GLN A 92 -22.67 -9.85 -13.71
C GLN A 92 -22.68 -11.29 -13.21
N ALA A 93 -23.20 -12.22 -14.01
CA ALA A 93 -23.20 -13.64 -13.70
C ALA A 93 -21.78 -14.22 -13.75
N LEU A 94 -21.42 -15.02 -12.73
CA LEU A 94 -20.18 -15.77 -12.65
C LEU A 94 -20.49 -17.25 -12.90
N THR A 95 -19.84 -17.86 -13.89
CA THR A 95 -19.98 -19.30 -14.17
C THR A 95 -18.78 -20.04 -13.60
N TYR A 96 -19.04 -21.00 -12.72
CA TYR A 96 -18.03 -21.91 -12.18
C TYR A 96 -18.11 -23.22 -12.94
N GLU A 97 -16.97 -23.67 -13.46
CA GLU A 97 -16.85 -25.06 -13.89
C GLU A 97 -16.77 -25.92 -12.64
N ASP A 98 -17.79 -26.75 -12.42
CA ASP A 98 -17.69 -27.81 -11.43
C ASP A 98 -16.56 -28.73 -11.88
N LYS A 99 -15.42 -28.71 -11.18
CA LYS A 99 -14.44 -29.78 -11.32
C LYS A 99 -14.93 -31.03 -10.59
N VAL A 100 -16.07 -31.57 -11.02
CA VAL A 100 -16.45 -32.95 -10.75
C VAL A 100 -16.16 -33.74 -12.02
N GLN A 101 -14.88 -34.01 -12.30
CA GLN A 101 -14.55 -35.11 -13.20
C GLN A 101 -13.09 -35.56 -13.04
N ALA A 102 -12.92 -36.85 -12.77
CA ALA A 102 -11.68 -37.55 -13.10
C ALA A 102 -11.44 -37.38 -14.62
N LEU A 103 -10.29 -36.83 -15.00
CA LEU A 103 -9.94 -36.56 -16.40
C LEU A 103 -9.60 -37.86 -17.15
N PRO A 104 -10.18 -38.14 -18.34
CA PRO A 104 -9.44 -38.82 -19.38
C PRO A 104 -8.55 -37.82 -20.15
N SER A 105 -7.35 -38.27 -20.51
CA SER A 105 -6.12 -37.50 -20.71
C SER A 105 -5.97 -36.66 -22.00
N THR A 106 -7.04 -36.32 -22.75
CA THR A 106 -6.85 -35.73 -24.10
C THR A 106 -7.62 -34.45 -24.44
N ALA A 107 -8.32 -33.80 -23.51
CA ALA A 107 -8.99 -32.52 -23.82
C ALA A 107 -8.51 -31.39 -22.90
N ARG A 108 -7.66 -30.50 -23.40
CA ARG A 108 -7.29 -29.25 -22.71
C ARG A 108 -7.59 -28.03 -23.60
N PRO A 109 -8.80 -27.45 -23.54
CA PRO A 109 -8.93 -26.03 -23.81
C PRO A 109 -8.33 -25.25 -22.63
N ALA A 110 -7.39 -24.36 -22.91
CA ALA A 110 -6.68 -23.58 -21.91
C ALA A 110 -7.66 -22.65 -21.16
N PRO A 111 -7.69 -22.66 -19.81
CA PRO A 111 -8.48 -21.69 -19.07
C PRO A 111 -7.86 -20.29 -19.22
N LYS A 112 -8.66 -19.31 -19.62
CA LYS A 112 -8.30 -17.88 -19.61
C LYS A 112 -8.13 -17.47 -18.14
N ARG A 113 -6.89 -17.45 -17.64
CA ARG A 113 -6.58 -16.93 -16.30
C ARG A 113 -6.56 -15.40 -16.40
N LEU A 114 -7.61 -14.72 -15.93
CA LEU A 114 -7.50 -13.33 -15.53
C LEU A 114 -6.49 -13.28 -14.37
N ARG A 115 -5.30 -12.73 -14.65
CA ARG A 115 -4.30 -12.46 -13.62
C ARG A 115 -4.68 -11.14 -12.97
N ALA A 116 -5.32 -11.18 -11.81
CA ALA A 116 -5.26 -10.06 -10.88
C ALA A 116 -3.82 -9.98 -10.37
N ASN A 117 -3.04 -9.04 -10.90
CA ASN A 117 -1.71 -8.73 -10.39
C ASN A 117 -1.86 -7.88 -9.13
N ILE A 118 -2.15 -8.51 -7.98
CA ILE A 118 -1.88 -7.88 -6.69
C ILE A 118 -0.40 -8.12 -6.40
N CYS A 119 0.40 -7.09 -6.65
CA CYS A 119 1.81 -7.06 -6.29
C CYS A 119 1.89 -6.56 -4.85
N PHE A 120 2.07 -7.46 -3.89
CA PHE A 120 2.53 -7.04 -2.56
C PHE A 120 4.01 -6.70 -2.69
N ILE A 121 4.33 -5.42 -2.84
CA ILE A 121 5.70 -4.94 -2.62
C ILE A 121 5.91 -4.98 -1.11
N TYR A 122 6.48 -6.08 -0.61
CA TYR A 122 7.07 -6.10 0.72
C TYR A 122 8.41 -5.37 0.64
N ASP A 123 8.54 -4.26 1.36
CA ASP A 123 9.83 -3.63 1.63
C ASP A 123 10.37 -4.17 2.98
N PRO A 124 11.51 -4.88 3.00
CA PRO A 124 12.10 -5.40 4.23
C PRO A 124 12.72 -4.33 5.16
N TYR A 125 12.62 -3.02 4.87
CA TYR A 125 13.34 -1.98 5.64
C TYR A 125 12.66 -1.44 6.91
N ILE A 126 11.54 -1.99 7.37
CA ILE A 126 10.76 -1.39 8.47
C ILE A 126 11.39 -1.60 9.88
N GLU A 127 12.43 -2.41 10.05
CA GLU A 127 13.02 -2.67 11.39
C GLU A 127 14.38 -2.00 11.68
N SER A 128 14.97 -1.21 10.78
CA SER A 128 16.33 -0.68 11.02
C SER A 128 16.41 0.52 11.98
N ASN A 129 15.30 1.19 12.33
CA ASN A 129 15.37 2.40 13.18
C ASN A 129 15.43 2.12 14.69
N ARG A 130 15.55 0.85 15.11
CA ARG A 130 15.65 0.51 16.54
C ARG A 130 17.06 0.60 17.12
N SER A 131 18.12 0.81 16.32
CA SER A 131 19.49 0.66 16.84
C SER A 131 20.52 1.77 16.54
N HIS A 132 20.14 2.89 15.90
CA HIS A 132 21.13 3.92 15.52
C HIS A 132 21.11 5.24 16.32
N HIS A 133 20.45 5.29 17.48
CA HIS A 133 20.57 6.45 18.38
C HIS A 133 21.40 6.11 19.62
N GLY A 134 22.71 5.99 19.38
CA GLY A 134 23.70 6.28 20.41
C GLY A 134 23.53 7.73 20.88
N HIS A 135 23.22 7.87 22.17
CA HIS A 135 23.53 9.02 23.02
C HIS A 135 23.40 10.42 22.42
N ARG A 136 22.17 10.92 22.21
CA ARG A 136 21.91 12.35 22.36
C ARG A 136 20.66 12.58 23.21
N GLN A 137 20.89 13.21 24.34
CA GLN A 137 19.86 13.64 25.30
C GLN A 137 18.94 14.66 24.59
N TYR A 138 17.72 14.26 24.22
CA TYR A 138 16.72 15.21 23.73
C TYR A 138 15.91 15.74 24.90
N ARG A 139 16.02 17.05 25.16
CA ARG A 139 15.05 17.78 26.00
C ARG A 139 13.67 17.60 25.35
N ARG A 140 12.72 17.02 26.09
CA ARG A 140 11.33 16.87 25.63
C ARG A 140 10.74 18.26 25.36
N ARG A 141 10.52 18.59 24.08
CA ARG A 141 9.66 19.70 23.67
C ARG A 141 8.19 19.23 23.78
N PRO A 142 7.26 20.09 24.22
CA PRO A 142 5.85 19.72 24.30
C PRO A 142 5.27 19.43 22.91
N ALA A 143 4.36 18.45 22.84
CA ALA A 143 3.70 18.02 21.62
C ALA A 143 2.97 19.19 20.95
N ARG A 144 3.34 19.49 19.71
CA ARG A 144 2.62 20.42 18.82
C ARG A 144 1.66 19.58 17.95
N PRO A 145 0.47 20.10 17.56
CA PRO A 145 -0.59 19.28 16.98
C PRO A 145 -0.11 18.47 15.77
N THR A 146 -0.32 17.17 15.83
CA THR A 146 -0.15 16.24 14.70
C THR A 146 -1.18 16.60 13.63
N ALA A 147 -0.76 16.62 12.35
CA ALA A 147 -1.68 16.86 11.25
C ALA A 147 -2.81 15.82 11.31
N PRO A 148 -4.10 16.23 11.23
CA PRO A 148 -5.20 15.28 11.22
C PRO A 148 -5.14 14.42 9.95
N CYS A 149 -5.65 13.20 10.06
CA CYS A 149 -5.80 12.28 8.94
C CYS A 149 -6.48 13.01 7.77
N VAL A 150 -5.76 13.23 6.68
CA VAL A 150 -6.39 13.72 5.46
C VAL A 150 -7.08 12.52 4.82
N HIS A 151 -8.37 12.40 5.10
CA HIS A 151 -9.28 11.54 4.34
C HIS A 151 -9.36 12.14 2.93
N GLY A 152 -8.53 11.64 2.01
CA GLY A 152 -8.70 11.92 0.59
C GLY A 152 -9.92 11.14 0.09
N GLU A 153 -10.96 11.87 -0.28
CA GLU A 153 -12.13 11.37 -1.04
C GLU A 153 -11.71 10.87 -2.43
#